data_AF-A0A6J0JI72-F1
#
_entry.id   AF-A0A6J0JI72-F1
#
_cell.length_a   1.000
_cell.length_b   1.000
_cell.length_c   1.000
_cell.angle_alpha   90.00
_cell.angle_beta   90.00
_cell.angle_gamma   90.00
#
_symmetry.space_group_name_H-M   'P 1'
#
loop_
_entity.id
_entity.type
_entity.pdbx_description
1 polymer ?
#
loop_
_entity_poly.entity_id
_entity_poly.type
_entity_poly.pdbx_seq_one_letter_code
_entity_poly.pdbx_strand_id
1 'polypeptide(L)'
;MPRKAMRSLCCVAKTPSNLQPPLTLTPRQSLESAAAYGIIESAADIIERWNTETSTFAKVTSLFYEDKAEAMLFINKVNDLQKTMDLLVNEDPNSERLIRAHRLMEIAMKRLQKEFYQILSMNRAYLDPESVSARSSLTSARSSYSDFPEDDDSNTVGDSIIEVEEAASNVMTELRSIAECMIASGYAKECITIYKTIRKSIIDEGVYRLEVEKISPAKAKKMSWEEVEIKIRSWLEAVKVSMETLFKGEKILCDHVFESSDSIRESCFSAISREGAVLLFGFPEIVSGKFSKKKSTPLEKTFRLLDMYSSIAGNWRAIESIFSFESTSVVRSQALKSLVSLSESIRSQLKEFDSRIHRDSSKTAVSGGGVHPLTISAVNHISLLADYSNVLVDILAGSPPPDRTLLPESYFSVSDSDDSPSSELAIRFAWLILVLLCKIDRKANHYRDCSVQYLFLTNNLQHVVSRVRCSSNLRHLLGEDWVRKHVGKIKQFSDSYKRLAWGPVLATLPENRAAEMSVEEVKERFEKFSESFERAYGKQSACVVPDLELREEIKLSIARKLVPIYREFYNTRRSVVVAGAGDGVRDFSSVVRFTPEDVENHLSDLFSGEGASGSSSYVSSPLSCLSRQSTP
;
A
#
# COMPACT_ATOMS: atom_id res chain seq x y z
N MET A 1 43.12 79.06 -15.60
CA MET A 1 43.19 80.54 -15.62
C MET A 1 41.78 81.12 -15.56
N PRO A 2 41.57 82.22 -14.82
CA PRO A 2 40.32 82.50 -14.11
C PRO A 2 39.73 83.89 -14.47
N ARG A 3 38.53 84.20 -13.95
CA ARG A 3 38.08 85.58 -13.65
C ARG A 3 37.47 85.52 -12.25
N LYS A 4 38.17 85.83 -11.15
CA LYS A 4 38.66 87.13 -10.64
C LYS A 4 37.60 88.23 -10.65
N ALA A 5 37.03 88.50 -9.48
CA ALA A 5 36.89 89.86 -8.94
C ALA A 5 36.78 89.81 -7.40
N MET A 6 37.86 90.19 -6.72
CA MET A 6 37.89 90.67 -5.34
C MET A 6 37.82 92.20 -5.36
N ARG A 7 37.09 92.80 -4.40
CA ARG A 7 37.46 93.92 -3.49
C ARG A 7 36.16 94.41 -2.84
N SER A 8 35.94 94.14 -1.56
CA SER A 8 36.40 94.92 -0.40
C SER A 8 35.70 96.27 -0.27
N LEU A 9 34.91 96.44 0.79
CA LEU A 9 34.97 97.59 1.70
C LEU A 9 34.31 97.23 3.04
N CYS A 10 35.09 97.41 4.10
CA CYS A 10 34.74 97.22 5.50
C CYS A 10 33.64 98.19 5.95
N CYS A 11 32.77 97.74 6.86
CA CYS A 11 32.35 98.53 8.02
C CYS A 11 32.06 97.57 9.19
N VAL A 12 32.78 97.81 10.28
CA VAL A 12 32.68 97.15 11.57
C VAL A 12 31.52 97.77 12.34
N ALA A 13 30.66 96.94 12.92
CA ALA A 13 29.91 97.28 14.13
C ALA A 13 29.74 96.02 14.99
N LYS A 14 30.49 95.98 16.11
CA LYS A 14 30.23 95.10 17.27
C LYS A 14 29.06 95.73 18.05
N THR A 15 28.01 95.00 18.40
CA THR A 15 27.75 94.34 19.71
C THR A 15 26.23 94.04 19.78
N PRO A 16 25.70 93.27 20.75
CA PRO A 16 26.16 91.99 21.28
C PRO A 16 25.01 90.94 21.38
N SER A 17 25.40 89.67 21.56
CA SER A 17 24.68 88.60 22.29
C SER A 17 23.14 88.70 22.45
N ASN A 18 22.41 87.92 21.65
CA ASN A 18 21.17 87.31 22.11
C ASN A 18 21.45 85.84 22.42
N LEU A 19 21.43 85.55 23.71
CA LEU A 19 21.34 84.21 24.27
C LEU A 19 20.20 83.46 23.57
N GLN A 20 20.53 82.41 22.82
CA GLN A 20 19.55 81.36 22.57
C GLN A 20 19.15 80.79 23.94
N PRO A 21 17.85 80.72 24.27
CA PRO A 21 17.43 79.95 25.42
C PRO A 21 17.81 78.48 25.17
N PRO A 22 18.18 77.71 26.21
CA PRO A 22 18.36 76.29 26.06
C PRO A 22 17.05 75.70 25.51
N LEU A 23 17.15 74.77 24.56
CA LEU A 23 16.03 73.96 24.11
C LEU A 23 15.45 73.24 25.34
N THR A 24 14.51 73.89 26.03
CA THR A 24 13.73 73.29 27.09
C THR A 24 12.82 72.28 26.42
N LEU A 25 13.18 71.00 26.59
CA LEU A 25 12.30 69.87 26.32
C LEU A 25 10.92 70.22 26.89
N THR A 26 9.88 70.09 26.07
CA THR A 26 8.52 70.24 26.58
C THR A 26 8.31 69.23 27.72
N PRO A 27 7.51 69.53 28.77
CA PRO A 27 7.32 68.62 29.91
C PRO A 27 6.91 67.20 29.50
N ARG A 28 6.25 67.08 28.34
CA ARG A 28 5.85 65.83 27.70
C ARG A 28 7.05 65.04 27.15
N GLN A 29 7.95 65.69 26.41
CA GLN A 29 9.20 65.09 25.92
C GLN A 29 10.16 64.71 27.06
N SER A 30 10.22 65.49 28.16
CA SER A 30 11.05 65.12 29.31
C SER A 30 10.52 63.91 30.08
N LEU A 31 9.19 63.74 30.14
CA LEU A 31 8.53 62.62 30.82
C LEU A 31 8.65 61.33 29.99
N GLU A 32 8.47 61.43 28.67
CA GLU A 32 8.67 60.33 27.72
C GLU A 32 10.16 59.89 27.70
N SER A 33 11.09 60.85 27.71
CA SER A 33 12.53 60.61 27.85
C SER A 33 12.91 59.92 29.17
N ALA A 34 12.30 60.28 30.30
CA ALA A 34 12.55 59.66 31.59
C ALA A 34 11.96 58.24 31.67
N ALA A 35 10.78 58.03 31.07
CA ALA A 35 10.14 56.72 30.97
C ALA A 35 10.97 55.75 30.10
N ALA A 36 11.49 56.20 28.95
CA ALA A 36 12.37 55.42 28.09
C ALA A 36 13.66 55.00 28.81
N TYR A 37 14.27 55.91 29.59
CA TYR A 37 15.44 55.59 30.40
C TYR A 37 15.14 54.55 31.49
N GLY A 38 14.00 54.67 32.17
CA GLY A 38 13.56 53.69 33.18
C GLY A 38 13.35 52.28 32.60
N ILE A 39 12.84 52.18 31.37
CA ILE A 39 12.68 50.89 30.67
C ILE A 39 14.03 50.29 30.33
N ILE A 40 14.99 51.09 29.83
CA ILE A 40 16.34 50.62 29.47
C ILE A 40 17.08 50.10 30.70
N GLU A 41 17.07 50.83 31.82
CA GLU A 41 17.77 50.37 33.03
C GLU A 41 17.08 49.14 33.65
N SER A 42 15.74 49.10 33.64
CA SER A 42 15.01 47.91 34.09
C SER A 42 15.30 46.68 33.22
N ALA A 43 15.52 46.87 31.91
CA ALA A 43 15.95 45.80 31.01
C ALA A 43 17.42 45.42 31.27
N ALA A 44 18.29 46.39 31.54
CA ALA A 44 19.71 46.18 31.83
C ALA A 44 19.91 45.27 33.05
N ASP A 45 19.16 45.49 34.13
CA ASP A 45 19.25 44.70 35.38
C ASP A 45 19.06 43.20 35.13
N ILE A 46 18.14 42.84 34.22
CA ILE A 46 17.83 41.45 33.89
C ILE A 46 18.76 40.93 32.80
N ILE A 47 18.99 41.70 31.74
CA ILE A 47 19.78 41.26 30.58
C ILE A 47 21.26 41.06 30.95
N GLU A 48 21.86 41.99 31.71
CA GLU A 48 23.27 41.92 32.07
C GLU A 48 23.56 40.76 33.03
N ARG A 49 22.60 40.40 33.90
CA ARG A 49 22.69 39.21 34.78
C ARG A 49 22.89 37.92 33.98
N TRP A 50 22.24 37.85 32.81
CA TRP A 50 22.28 36.71 31.89
C TRP A 50 23.31 36.85 30.77
N ASN A 51 24.23 37.81 30.87
CA ASN A 51 25.29 37.98 29.90
C ASN A 51 26.30 36.83 29.98
N THR A 52 26.38 36.05 28.91
CA THR A 52 27.25 34.87 28.81
C THR A 52 28.74 35.19 28.74
N GLU A 53 29.15 36.44 28.54
CA GLU A 53 30.57 36.81 28.48
C GLU A 53 31.10 37.18 29.87
N THR A 54 30.29 37.89 30.65
CA THR A 54 30.66 38.45 31.97
C THR A 54 30.24 37.57 33.15
N SER A 55 29.09 36.88 33.06
CA SER A 55 28.54 36.08 34.15
C SER A 55 28.94 34.61 34.02
N THR A 56 29.68 34.08 35.01
CA THR A 56 30.00 32.64 35.08
C THR A 56 28.75 31.79 35.32
N PHE A 57 27.77 32.33 36.03
CA PHE A 57 26.45 31.73 36.23
C PHE A 57 25.71 31.56 34.88
N ALA A 58 25.59 32.63 34.09
CA ALA A 58 24.92 32.57 32.78
C ALA A 58 25.65 31.69 31.74
N LYS A 59 26.96 31.44 31.93
CA LYS A 59 27.72 30.51 31.07
C LYS A 59 27.25 29.06 31.24
N VAL A 60 26.83 28.65 32.43
CA VAL A 60 26.53 27.24 32.74
C VAL A 60 25.03 26.99 32.86
N THR A 61 24.28 27.95 33.39
CA THR A 61 22.83 27.83 33.62
C THR A 61 22.00 28.08 32.36
N SER A 62 20.90 27.34 32.20
CA SER A 62 19.83 27.64 31.22
C SER A 62 18.69 28.42 31.87
N LEU A 63 18.27 29.47 31.18
CA LEU A 63 17.23 30.40 31.63
C LEU A 63 15.86 29.71 31.75
N PHE A 64 15.51 28.86 30.78
CA PHE A 64 14.19 28.22 30.71
C PHE A 64 14.05 26.99 31.60
N TYR A 65 15.16 26.35 31.96
CA TYR A 65 15.16 25.19 32.86
C TYR A 65 15.12 25.56 34.35
N GLU A 66 15.71 26.70 34.76
CA GLU A 66 15.75 27.09 36.18
C GLU A 66 14.49 27.84 36.64
N ASP A 67 14.05 28.86 35.91
CA ASP A 67 12.87 29.66 36.26
C ASP A 67 12.12 30.15 35.02
N LYS A 68 10.98 29.52 34.73
CA LYS A 68 10.12 29.89 33.60
C LYS A 68 9.54 31.30 33.74
N ALA A 69 9.23 31.74 34.97
CA ALA A 69 8.69 33.07 35.19
C ALA A 69 9.76 34.13 34.91
N GLU A 70 11.00 33.87 35.31
CA GLU A 70 12.14 34.72 34.97
C GLU A 70 12.44 34.72 33.46
N ALA A 71 12.34 33.57 32.79
CA ALA A 71 12.51 33.46 31.34
C ALA A 71 11.49 34.30 30.56
N MET A 72 10.22 34.25 30.97
CA MET A 72 9.17 35.07 30.37
C MET A 72 9.35 36.56 30.70
N LEU A 73 9.79 36.89 31.92
CA LEU A 73 10.15 38.26 32.27
C LEU A 73 11.30 38.78 31.41
N PHE A 74 12.32 37.96 31.15
CA PHE A 74 13.42 38.29 30.25
C PHE A 74 12.90 38.60 28.84
N ILE A 75 12.07 37.74 28.25
CA ILE A 75 11.46 37.99 26.94
C ILE A 75 10.66 39.31 26.93
N ASN A 76 9.85 39.56 27.95
CA ASN A 76 9.07 40.80 28.05
C ASN A 76 9.96 42.04 28.09
N LYS A 77 11.06 42.00 28.84
CA LYS A 77 12.02 43.11 28.90
C LYS A 77 12.74 43.34 27.58
N VAL A 78 13.03 42.29 26.82
CA VAL A 78 13.60 42.42 25.47
C VAL A 78 12.60 43.06 24.52
N ASN A 79 11.34 42.65 24.56
CA ASN A 79 10.27 43.25 23.75
C ASN A 79 10.03 44.73 24.11
N ASP A 80 10.05 45.08 25.40
CA ASP A 80 9.93 46.47 25.86
C ASP A 80 11.15 47.30 25.43
N LEU A 81 12.35 46.73 25.51
CA LEU A 81 13.59 47.34 25.02
C LEU A 81 13.50 47.61 23.51
N GLN A 82 13.01 46.64 22.72
CA GLN A 82 12.82 46.82 21.28
C GLN A 82 11.86 47.98 20.98
N LYS A 83 10.66 47.99 21.58
CA LYS A 83 9.69 49.08 21.37
C LYS A 83 10.28 50.43 21.74
N THR A 84 11.08 50.48 22.81
CA THR A 84 11.76 51.70 23.24
C THR A 84 12.84 52.12 22.25
N MET A 85 13.59 51.19 21.68
CA MET A 85 14.57 51.46 20.63
C MET A 85 13.90 52.05 19.39
N ASP A 86 12.76 51.50 18.95
CA ASP A 86 12.02 52.02 17.80
C ASP A 86 11.55 53.46 18.02
N LEU A 87 11.13 53.81 19.25
CA LEU A 87 10.80 55.19 19.62
C LEU A 87 12.04 56.09 19.61
N LEU A 88 13.15 55.66 20.22
CA LEU A 88 14.38 56.43 20.33
C LEU A 88 15.06 56.69 18.97
N VAL A 89 14.99 55.74 18.04
CA VAL A 89 15.51 55.91 16.67
C VAL A 89 14.81 57.07 15.95
N ASN A 90 13.52 57.28 16.23
CA ASN A 90 12.74 58.38 15.64
C ASN A 90 13.01 59.73 16.32
N GLU A 91 13.47 59.74 17.57
CA GLU A 91 13.78 60.96 18.34
C GLU A 91 15.22 61.45 18.10
N ASP A 92 16.22 60.59 18.32
CA ASP A 92 17.63 60.90 18.13
C ASP A 92 18.47 59.63 17.84
N PRO A 93 18.92 59.45 16.58
CA PRO A 93 19.65 58.25 16.16
C PRO A 93 21.06 58.14 16.73
N ASN A 94 21.62 59.19 17.35
CA ASN A 94 22.96 59.16 17.96
C ASN A 94 22.91 59.24 19.50
N SER A 95 21.74 59.04 20.10
CA SER A 95 21.59 59.07 21.55
C SER A 95 22.43 57.98 22.23
N GLU A 96 23.15 58.34 23.29
CA GLU A 96 23.90 57.38 24.13
C GLU A 96 23.00 56.29 24.70
N ARG A 97 21.71 56.60 24.90
CA ARG A 97 20.69 55.64 25.35
C ARG A 97 20.38 54.60 24.28
N LEU A 98 20.33 55.01 23.02
CA LEU A 98 20.12 54.09 21.90
C LEU A 98 21.34 53.16 21.74
N ILE A 99 22.56 53.68 21.90
CA ILE A 99 23.79 52.88 21.90
C ILE A 99 23.77 51.84 23.04
N ARG A 100 23.38 52.26 24.25
CA ARG A 100 23.22 51.35 25.40
C ARG A 100 22.14 50.30 25.15
N ALA A 101 21.00 50.68 24.60
CA ALA A 101 19.92 49.78 24.25
C ALA A 101 20.34 48.75 23.17
N HIS A 102 21.07 49.18 22.13
CA HIS A 102 21.65 48.27 21.14
C HIS A 102 22.59 47.24 21.77
N ARG A 103 23.48 47.66 22.68
CA ARG A 103 24.39 46.74 23.38
C ARG A 103 23.62 45.72 24.22
N LEU A 104 22.58 46.16 24.93
CA LEU A 104 21.72 45.25 25.70
C LEU A 104 20.98 44.28 24.78
N MET A 105 20.47 44.75 23.64
CA MET A 105 19.82 43.90 22.64
C MET A 105 20.79 42.82 22.10
N GLU A 106 22.03 43.18 21.78
CA GLU A 106 23.03 42.19 21.34
C GLU A 106 23.32 41.12 22.39
N ILE A 107 23.44 41.51 23.67
CA ILE A 107 23.63 40.57 24.79
C ILE A 107 22.41 39.66 24.91
N ALA A 108 21.21 40.22 24.88
CA ALA A 108 19.97 39.47 24.99
C ALA A 108 19.80 38.46 23.86
N MET A 109 20.11 38.86 22.62
CA MET A 109 20.00 38.00 21.45
C MET A 109 21.02 36.87 21.46
N LYS A 110 22.26 37.11 21.90
CA LYS A 110 23.24 36.03 22.12
C LYS A 110 22.74 35.01 23.14
N ARG A 111 22.10 35.48 24.23
CA ARG A 111 21.51 34.60 25.24
C ARG A 111 20.35 33.78 24.66
N LEU A 112 19.40 34.42 23.99
CA LEU A 112 18.25 33.73 23.37
C LEU A 112 18.69 32.72 22.31
N GLN A 113 19.71 33.03 21.50
CA GLN A 113 20.31 32.07 20.55
C GLN A 113 20.82 30.81 21.27
N LYS A 114 21.51 30.98 22.39
CA LYS A 114 22.04 29.88 23.20
C LYS A 114 20.90 29.05 23.82
N GLU A 115 19.89 29.69 24.39
CA GLU A 115 18.72 28.99 24.94
C GLU A 115 17.95 28.22 23.87
N PHE A 116 17.70 28.85 22.72
CA PHE A 116 17.03 28.22 21.60
C PHE A 116 17.79 26.97 21.11
N TYR A 117 19.12 27.08 21.00
CA TYR A 117 19.98 25.94 20.69
C TYR A 117 19.90 24.83 21.77
N GLN A 118 19.97 25.21 23.04
CA GLN A 118 19.95 24.26 24.16
C GLN A 118 18.62 23.52 24.25
N ILE A 119 17.49 24.22 24.16
CA ILE A 119 16.15 23.61 24.20
C ILE A 119 15.97 22.65 23.03
N LEU A 120 16.36 23.04 21.80
CA LEU A 120 16.31 22.17 20.63
C LEU A 120 17.22 20.94 20.75
N SER A 121 18.38 21.07 21.43
CA SER A 121 19.37 19.99 21.54
C SER A 121 19.11 19.04 22.71
N MET A 122 18.63 19.54 23.84
CA MET A 122 18.43 18.78 25.08
C MET A 122 17.08 18.07 25.10
N ASN A 123 16.05 18.61 24.43
CA ASN A 123 14.71 18.03 24.38
C ASN A 123 14.48 17.17 23.13
N ARG A 124 15.53 16.50 22.60
CA ARG A 124 15.40 15.65 21.40
C ARG A 124 14.29 14.61 21.53
N ALA A 125 14.11 14.01 22.71
CA ALA A 125 13.07 13.02 22.94
C ALA A 125 11.64 13.61 22.90
N TYR A 126 11.45 14.85 23.39
CA TYR A 126 10.14 15.52 23.38
C TYR A 126 9.81 16.18 22.04
N LEU A 127 10.84 16.55 21.29
CA LEU A 127 10.74 17.18 19.98
C LEU A 127 10.94 16.18 18.83
N ASP A 128 11.06 14.88 19.14
CA ASP A 128 11.19 13.87 18.11
C ASP A 128 9.92 13.87 17.24
N PRO A 129 10.03 13.74 15.91
CA PRO A 129 8.87 13.77 15.03
C PRO A 129 7.79 12.74 15.39
N GLU A 130 8.15 11.60 15.97
CA GLU A 130 7.21 10.58 16.44
C GLU A 130 6.33 11.11 17.58
N SER A 131 6.94 11.68 18.62
CA SER A 131 6.23 12.26 19.77
C SER A 131 5.31 13.42 19.35
N VAL A 132 5.79 14.28 18.44
CA VAL A 132 5.00 15.42 17.95
C VAL A 132 3.77 14.95 17.14
N SER A 133 3.93 13.94 16.29
CA SER A 133 2.85 13.44 15.43
C SER A 133 1.80 12.61 16.20
N ALA A 134 2.24 11.76 17.11
CA ALA A 134 1.36 10.95 17.96
C ALA A 134 0.38 11.85 18.73
N ARG A 135 0.91 12.94 19.32
CA ARG A 135 0.11 13.92 20.06
C ARG A 135 -0.93 14.62 19.20
N SER A 136 -0.57 15.10 18.00
CA SER A 136 -1.55 15.76 17.11
C SER A 136 -2.73 14.85 16.77
N SER A 137 -2.49 13.55 16.66
CA SER A 137 -3.52 12.56 16.37
C SER A 137 -4.45 12.35 17.59
N LEU A 138 -3.91 12.37 18.81
CA LEU A 138 -4.66 12.24 20.07
C LEU A 138 -5.47 13.50 20.41
N THR A 139 -4.92 14.70 20.21
CA THR A 139 -5.66 15.96 20.40
C THR A 139 -6.85 16.05 19.44
N SER A 140 -6.69 15.58 18.20
CA SER A 140 -7.78 15.49 17.22
C SER A 140 -8.88 14.52 17.67
N ALA A 141 -8.51 13.33 18.16
CA ALA A 141 -9.46 12.34 18.65
C ALA A 141 -10.26 12.82 19.88
N ARG A 142 -9.59 13.48 20.84
CA ARG A 142 -10.23 14.08 22.03
C ARG A 142 -11.18 15.22 21.69
N SER A 143 -10.88 16.02 20.66
CA SER A 143 -11.82 17.07 20.18
C SER A 143 -13.11 16.52 19.57
N SER A 144 -13.13 15.24 19.15
CA SER A 144 -14.29 14.58 18.54
C SER A 144 -15.13 13.77 19.52
N TYR A 145 -14.67 13.56 20.76
CA TYR A 145 -15.36 12.81 21.83
C TYR A 145 -15.51 13.70 23.07
N SER A 146 -16.46 14.63 23.08
CA SER A 146 -16.68 15.52 24.23
C SER A 146 -18.04 15.32 24.92
N ASP A 147 -18.68 14.15 24.85
CA ASP A 147 -20.07 14.00 25.30
C ASP A 147 -20.44 12.66 25.98
N PHE A 148 -19.51 12.01 26.70
CA PHE A 148 -19.85 10.91 27.61
C PHE A 148 -18.99 10.94 28.90
N PRO A 149 -19.58 10.68 30.09
CA PRO A 149 -18.82 10.61 31.33
C PRO A 149 -18.05 9.27 31.42
N GLU A 150 -16.76 9.34 31.77
CA GLU A 150 -15.86 8.18 31.87
C GLU A 150 -16.01 7.45 33.22
N ASP A 151 -15.99 6.11 33.16
CA ASP A 151 -15.93 5.19 34.31
C ASP A 151 -14.48 5.01 34.77
N ASP A 152 -14.28 5.05 36.09
CA ASP A 152 -13.02 5.25 36.82
C ASP A 152 -12.26 3.94 37.10
N ASP A 153 -11.41 3.47 36.17
CA ASP A 153 -10.42 2.41 36.52
C ASP A 153 -9.16 2.29 35.59
N SER A 154 -8.77 3.35 34.85
CA SER A 154 -7.56 3.32 33.97
C SER A 154 -6.59 4.52 34.15
N ASN A 155 -6.67 5.26 35.26
CA ASN A 155 -6.07 6.60 35.37
C ASN A 155 -4.53 6.66 35.53
N THR A 156 -3.84 5.58 35.90
CA THR A 156 -2.39 5.66 36.20
C THR A 156 -1.46 5.66 34.97
N VAL A 157 -1.81 4.96 33.90
CA VAL A 157 -1.04 4.99 32.62
C VAL A 157 -1.42 6.22 31.79
N GLY A 158 -2.67 6.67 31.89
CA GLY A 158 -3.16 7.90 31.26
C GLY A 158 -2.46 9.14 31.82
N ASP A 159 -2.34 9.26 33.14
CA ASP A 159 -1.69 10.40 33.80
C ASP A 159 -0.21 10.53 33.41
N SER A 160 0.55 9.43 33.34
CA SER A 160 1.96 9.46 32.92
C SER A 160 2.15 9.88 31.46
N ILE A 161 1.19 9.56 30.58
CA ILE A 161 1.21 10.00 29.17
C ILE A 161 0.84 11.49 29.08
N ILE A 162 -0.13 11.95 29.88
CA ILE A 162 -0.56 13.35 29.94
C ILE A 162 0.57 14.26 30.43
N GLU A 163 1.32 13.87 31.47
CA GLU A 163 2.45 14.64 31.99
C GLU A 163 3.58 14.81 30.96
N VAL A 164 3.89 13.76 30.20
CA VAL A 164 4.90 13.80 29.13
C VAL A 164 4.43 14.64 27.94
N GLU A 165 3.14 14.62 27.61
CA GLU A 165 2.53 15.45 26.56
C GLU A 165 2.52 16.95 26.92
N GLU A 166 2.21 17.26 28.18
CA GLU A 166 2.22 18.63 28.70
C GLU A 166 3.65 19.19 28.72
N ALA A 167 4.63 18.39 29.14
CA ALA A 167 6.04 18.75 29.09
C ALA A 167 6.51 19.07 27.66
N ALA A 168 6.13 18.26 26.66
CA ALA A 168 6.46 18.51 25.26
C ALA A 168 5.77 19.78 24.71
N SER A 169 4.52 20.03 25.09
CA SER A 169 3.79 21.26 24.73
C SER A 169 4.46 22.51 25.30
N ASN A 170 4.89 22.42 26.55
CA ASN A 170 5.61 23.49 27.23
C ASN A 170 6.93 23.80 26.49
N VAL A 171 7.70 22.80 26.10
CA VAL A 171 8.93 23.00 25.31
C VAL A 171 8.63 23.68 23.96
N MET A 172 7.55 23.31 23.28
CA MET A 172 7.18 23.91 22.00
C MET A 172 6.74 25.38 22.13
N THR A 173 6.01 25.72 23.19
CA THR A 173 5.60 27.10 23.49
C THR A 173 6.78 27.98 23.94
N GLU A 174 7.74 27.40 24.65
CA GLU A 174 9.01 28.06 24.98
C GLU A 174 9.82 28.39 23.71
N LEU A 175 9.97 27.41 22.80
CA LEU A 175 10.62 27.63 21.50
C LEU A 175 9.94 28.71 20.68
N ARG A 176 8.61 28.72 20.64
CA ARG A 176 7.82 29.76 19.97
C ARG A 176 8.10 31.13 20.57
N SER A 177 8.02 31.27 21.89
CA SER A 177 8.20 32.55 22.58
C SER A 177 9.58 33.15 22.31
N ILE A 178 10.62 32.30 22.27
CA ILE A 178 11.97 32.71 21.90
C ILE A 178 12.05 33.11 20.42
N ALA A 179 11.50 32.29 19.52
CA ALA A 179 11.52 32.56 18.09
C ALA A 179 10.82 33.87 17.73
N GLU A 180 9.63 34.12 18.29
CA GLU A 180 8.88 35.37 18.10
C GLU A 180 9.66 36.58 18.57
N CYS A 181 10.27 36.53 19.77
CA CYS A 181 11.09 37.60 20.31
C CYS A 181 12.31 37.90 19.41
N MET A 182 13.02 36.85 18.97
CA MET A 182 14.17 36.99 18.07
C MET A 182 13.78 37.54 16.69
N ILE A 183 12.67 37.08 16.13
CA ILE A 183 12.17 37.53 14.82
C ILE A 183 11.73 38.99 14.90
N ALA A 184 10.95 39.34 15.92
CA ALA A 184 10.52 40.72 16.16
C ALA A 184 11.75 41.64 16.26
N SER A 185 12.77 41.24 17.02
CA SER A 185 14.00 42.02 17.24
C SER A 185 14.95 42.10 16.03
N GLY A 186 14.61 41.51 14.87
CA GLY A 186 15.42 41.55 13.65
C GLY A 186 16.48 40.45 13.51
N TYR A 187 16.49 39.46 14.42
CA TYR A 187 17.44 38.33 14.46
C TYR A 187 16.83 37.04 13.88
N ALA A 188 15.91 37.17 12.92
CA ALA A 188 15.24 36.03 12.29
C ALA A 188 16.24 35.08 11.62
N LYS A 189 17.30 35.61 11.00
CA LYS A 189 18.30 34.81 10.27
C LYS A 189 19.06 33.84 11.19
N GLU A 190 19.48 34.33 12.36
CA GLU A 190 20.19 33.56 13.38
C GLU A 190 19.28 32.46 13.95
N CYS A 191 18.05 32.82 14.32
CA CYS A 191 17.03 31.89 14.80
C CYS A 191 16.79 30.74 13.80
N ILE A 192 16.50 31.09 12.54
CA ILE A 192 16.24 30.13 11.47
C ILE A 192 17.45 29.22 11.21
N THR A 193 18.66 29.78 11.26
CA THR A 193 19.89 29.02 11.03
C THR A 193 20.09 27.96 12.12
N ILE A 194 19.88 28.31 13.39
CA ILE A 194 19.96 27.37 14.51
C ILE A 194 18.90 26.28 14.36
N TYR A 195 17.64 26.67 14.12
CA TYR A 195 16.53 25.73 13.95
C TYR A 195 16.81 24.73 12.83
N LYS A 196 17.13 25.23 11.63
CA LYS A 196 17.41 24.40 10.45
C LYS A 196 18.56 23.43 10.70
N THR A 197 19.64 23.88 11.32
CA THR A 197 20.83 23.04 11.56
C THR A 197 20.50 21.84 12.44
N ILE A 198 19.83 22.06 13.57
CA ILE A 198 19.52 21.00 14.53
C ILE A 198 18.44 20.07 13.95
N ARG A 199 17.34 20.64 13.45
CA ARG A 199 16.20 19.87 12.96
C ARG A 199 16.52 19.09 11.69
N LYS A 200 17.31 19.66 10.76
CA LYS A 200 17.80 18.92 9.60
C LYS A 200 18.66 17.73 10.00
N SER A 201 19.54 17.89 11.00
CA SER A 201 20.34 16.76 11.50
C SER A 201 19.46 15.63 12.05
N ILE A 202 18.37 15.95 12.77
CA ILE A 202 17.46 14.95 13.33
C ILE A 202 16.68 14.23 12.22
N ILE A 203 16.14 14.98 11.26
CA ILE A 203 15.41 14.39 10.13
C ILE A 203 16.32 13.56 9.23
N ASP A 204 17.52 14.05 8.91
CA ASP A 204 18.49 13.30 8.11
C ASP A 204 18.94 12.02 8.83
N GLU A 205 19.11 12.06 10.16
CA GLU A 205 19.39 10.86 10.97
C GLU A 205 18.21 9.87 10.94
N GLY A 206 16.96 10.36 11.06
CA GLY A 206 15.75 9.53 10.96
C GLY A 206 15.63 8.85 9.59
N VAL A 207 15.81 9.60 8.51
CA VAL A 207 15.82 9.09 7.13
C VAL A 207 16.91 8.03 6.94
N TYR A 208 18.10 8.24 7.51
CA TYR A 208 19.20 7.27 7.47
C TYR A 208 18.86 5.98 8.23
N ARG A 209 18.28 6.07 9.44
CA ARG A 209 17.88 4.91 10.26
C ARG A 209 16.78 4.08 9.59
N LEU A 210 15.93 4.71 8.77
CA LEU A 210 14.94 4.04 7.94
C LEU A 210 15.52 3.44 6.64
N GLU A 211 16.85 3.42 6.49
CA GLU A 211 17.58 2.88 5.34
C GLU A 211 17.20 3.55 3.99
N VAL A 212 16.70 4.79 4.03
CA VAL A 212 16.37 5.58 2.85
C VAL A 212 17.64 6.16 2.26
N GLU A 213 18.35 5.33 1.49
CA GLU A 213 19.62 5.68 0.88
C GLU A 213 19.47 6.23 -0.54
N LYS A 214 20.37 7.12 -0.92
CA LYS A 214 20.52 7.52 -2.33
C LYS A 214 21.07 6.35 -3.16
N ILE A 215 20.19 5.73 -3.94
CA ILE A 215 20.56 4.66 -4.88
C ILE A 215 20.61 5.25 -6.28
N SER A 216 21.78 5.21 -6.92
CA SER A 216 21.87 5.62 -8.33
C SER A 216 21.25 4.56 -9.25
N PRO A 217 20.66 4.94 -10.40
CA PRO A 217 20.17 3.98 -11.38
C PRO A 217 21.23 2.98 -11.85
N ALA A 218 22.49 3.42 -11.94
CA ALA A 218 23.64 2.57 -12.28
C ALA A 218 23.93 1.51 -11.20
N LYS A 219 23.84 1.87 -9.91
CA LYS A 219 23.98 0.94 -8.78
C LYS A 219 22.80 -0.04 -8.75
N ALA A 220 21.57 0.46 -8.91
CA ALA A 220 20.37 -0.37 -8.94
C ALA A 220 20.41 -1.42 -10.07
N LYS A 221 20.97 -1.08 -11.24
CA LYS A 221 21.14 -2.02 -12.36
C LYS A 221 22.05 -3.20 -12.02
N LYS A 222 23.04 -3.01 -11.15
CA LYS A 222 24.02 -4.05 -10.76
C LYS A 222 23.50 -5.00 -9.67
N MET A 223 22.56 -4.55 -8.84
CA MET A 223 21.99 -5.36 -7.75
C MET A 223 21.25 -6.60 -8.26
N SER A 224 21.20 -7.66 -7.47
CA SER A 224 20.35 -8.83 -7.69
C SER A 224 18.87 -8.48 -7.49
N TRP A 225 17.95 -9.44 -7.67
CA TRP A 225 16.55 -9.21 -7.36
C TRP A 225 16.30 -9.30 -5.85
N GLU A 226 16.92 -10.27 -5.19
CA GLU A 226 16.79 -10.54 -3.77
C GLU A 226 17.22 -9.32 -2.94
N GLU A 227 18.31 -8.65 -3.34
CA GLU A 227 18.77 -7.39 -2.75
C GLU A 227 17.74 -6.25 -2.92
N VAL A 228 17.16 -6.15 -4.12
CA VAL A 228 16.14 -5.12 -4.40
C VAL A 228 14.86 -5.40 -3.62
N GLU A 229 14.44 -6.67 -3.51
CA GLU A 229 13.24 -7.05 -2.76
C GLU A 229 13.36 -6.78 -1.26
N ILE A 230 14.54 -7.01 -0.67
CA ILE A 230 14.82 -6.61 0.71
C ILE A 230 14.67 -5.09 0.86
N LYS A 231 15.26 -4.32 -0.05
CA LYS A 231 15.15 -2.85 -0.03
C LYS A 231 13.74 -2.34 -0.29
N ILE A 232 12.93 -3.01 -1.12
CA ILE A 232 11.51 -2.65 -1.31
C ILE A 232 10.74 -2.88 -0.01
N ARG A 233 10.95 -4.00 0.68
CA ARG A 233 10.28 -4.25 1.97
C ARG A 233 10.67 -3.23 3.03
N SER A 234 11.96 -2.92 3.16
CA SER A 234 12.45 -1.86 4.05
C SER A 234 11.82 -0.51 3.70
N TRP A 235 11.76 -0.18 2.41
CA TRP A 235 11.12 1.04 1.91
C TRP A 235 9.61 1.12 2.22
N LEU A 236 8.88 0.00 2.14
CA LEU A 236 7.43 -0.04 2.44
C LEU A 236 7.14 0.28 3.91
N GLU A 237 8.02 -0.11 4.83
CA GLU A 237 7.90 0.30 6.24
C GLU A 237 8.41 1.72 6.45
N ALA A 238 9.52 2.09 5.81
CA ALA A 238 10.09 3.43 5.87
C ALA A 238 9.11 4.51 5.40
N VAL A 239 8.31 4.25 4.36
CA VAL A 239 7.36 5.25 3.84
C VAL A 239 6.23 5.53 4.84
N LYS A 240 5.73 4.49 5.55
CA LYS A 240 4.71 4.67 6.59
C LYS A 240 5.25 5.52 7.72
N VAL A 241 6.40 5.11 8.28
CA VAL A 241 7.04 5.85 9.38
C VAL A 241 7.40 7.27 8.95
N SER A 242 7.98 7.46 7.77
CA SER A 242 8.36 8.80 7.30
C SER A 242 7.15 9.74 7.17
N MET A 243 6.02 9.24 6.70
CA MET A 243 4.81 10.03 6.51
C MET A 243 4.07 10.28 7.83
N GLU A 244 3.92 9.25 8.65
CA GLU A 244 3.17 9.32 9.90
C GLU A 244 3.96 10.00 11.01
N THR A 245 5.29 9.90 11.04
CA THR A 245 6.12 10.46 12.11
C THR A 245 7.02 11.59 11.60
N LEU A 246 8.03 11.28 10.77
CA LEU A 246 9.11 12.24 10.43
C LEU A 246 8.61 13.55 9.81
N PHE A 247 7.92 13.47 8.68
CA PHE A 247 7.53 14.67 7.94
C PHE A 247 6.31 15.36 8.55
N LYS A 248 5.35 14.59 9.07
CA LYS A 248 4.18 15.15 9.76
C LYS A 248 4.58 15.86 11.05
N GLY A 249 5.42 15.23 11.87
CA GLY A 249 5.93 15.81 13.11
C GLY A 249 6.73 17.09 12.86
N GLU A 250 7.62 17.09 11.87
CA GLU A 250 8.38 18.30 11.52
C GLU A 250 7.49 19.42 10.98
N LYS A 251 6.47 19.10 10.18
CA LYS A 251 5.49 20.09 9.71
C LYS A 251 4.78 20.75 10.88
N ILE A 252 4.27 19.96 11.82
CA ILE A 252 3.58 20.46 13.03
C ILE A 252 4.52 21.33 13.87
N LEU A 253 5.77 20.91 14.08
CA LEU A 253 6.72 21.67 14.88
C LEU A 253 7.08 23.00 14.20
N CYS A 254 7.37 23.00 12.89
CA CYS A 254 7.60 24.22 12.12
C CYS A 254 6.40 25.16 12.19
N ASP A 255 5.19 24.63 12.07
CA ASP A 255 3.95 25.41 12.13
C ASP A 255 3.75 26.06 13.48
N HIS A 256 4.06 25.33 14.56
CA HIS A 256 3.90 25.80 15.92
C HIS A 256 4.97 26.83 16.33
N VAL A 257 6.24 26.60 15.98
CA VAL A 257 7.35 27.48 16.39
C VAL A 257 7.35 28.79 15.60
N PHE A 258 6.97 28.74 14.32
CA PHE A 258 6.93 29.90 13.42
C PHE A 258 5.48 30.26 13.04
N GLU A 259 4.58 30.27 14.02
CA GLU A 259 3.16 30.61 13.81
C GLU A 259 2.99 32.01 13.21
N SER A 260 3.84 32.95 13.63
CA SER A 260 3.82 34.36 13.23
C SER A 260 4.27 34.65 11.80
N SER A 261 4.87 33.70 11.08
CA SER A 261 5.40 33.94 9.73
C SER A 261 5.36 32.71 8.81
N ASP A 262 4.48 32.75 7.82
CA ASP A 262 4.33 31.70 6.82
C ASP A 262 5.59 31.50 5.96
N SER A 263 6.28 32.59 5.59
CA SER A 263 7.48 32.53 4.76
C SER A 263 8.66 31.85 5.47
N ILE A 264 8.79 32.07 6.79
CA ILE A 264 9.81 31.44 7.62
C ILE A 264 9.49 29.95 7.78
N ARG A 265 8.24 29.62 8.09
CA ARG A 265 7.74 28.24 8.22
C ARG A 265 7.99 27.43 6.94
N GLU A 266 7.62 27.97 5.78
CA GLU A 266 7.88 27.36 4.47
C GLU A 266 9.38 27.13 4.26
N SER A 267 10.21 28.17 4.50
CA SER A 267 11.66 28.09 4.34
C SER A 267 12.32 27.06 5.26
N CYS A 268 11.90 26.97 6.52
CA CYS A 268 12.38 25.99 7.50
C CYS A 268 12.00 24.58 7.10
N PHE A 269 10.71 24.31 6.96
CA PHE A 269 10.20 22.98 6.63
C PHE A 269 10.81 22.45 5.33
N SER A 270 10.87 23.30 4.30
CA SER A 270 11.46 22.93 3.02
C SER A 270 12.96 22.66 3.10
N ALA A 271 13.72 23.39 3.91
CA ALA A 271 15.16 23.13 4.05
C ALA A 271 15.45 21.82 4.78
N ILE A 272 14.56 21.43 5.70
CA ILE A 272 14.73 20.26 6.56
C ILE A 272 14.26 18.99 5.86
N SER A 273 13.04 18.97 5.32
CA SER A 273 12.38 17.73 4.89
C SER A 273 12.51 17.41 3.40
N ARG A 274 12.79 18.41 2.54
CA ARG A 274 12.75 18.26 1.08
C ARG A 274 13.68 17.20 0.54
N GLU A 275 14.93 17.17 1.00
CA GLU A 275 15.94 16.24 0.48
C GLU A 275 15.58 14.78 0.80
N GLY A 276 15.29 14.48 2.07
CA GLY A 276 14.86 13.16 2.50
C GLY A 276 13.58 12.69 1.80
N ALA A 277 12.59 13.57 1.65
CA ALA A 277 11.35 13.23 0.97
C ALA A 277 11.54 12.95 -0.53
N VAL A 278 12.37 13.74 -1.24
CA VAL A 278 12.72 13.49 -2.64
C VAL A 278 13.46 12.15 -2.79
N LEU A 279 14.35 11.80 -1.86
CA LEU A 279 15.03 10.50 -1.87
C LEU A 279 14.04 9.34 -1.67
N LEU A 280 13.16 9.46 -0.67
CA LEU A 280 12.13 8.47 -0.36
C LEU A 280 11.23 8.21 -1.58
N PHE A 281 10.66 9.27 -2.16
CA PHE A 281 9.76 9.14 -3.32
C PHE A 281 10.48 8.94 -4.64
N GLY A 282 11.81 9.09 -4.70
CA GLY A 282 12.62 8.82 -5.89
C GLY A 282 12.99 7.34 -6.06
N PHE A 283 13.04 6.56 -4.98
CA PHE A 283 13.38 5.13 -5.02
C PHE A 283 12.45 4.29 -5.93
N PRO A 284 11.11 4.44 -5.89
CA PRO A 284 10.22 3.68 -6.77
C PRO A 284 10.47 3.88 -8.27
N GLU A 285 10.81 5.09 -8.71
CA GLU A 285 11.17 5.38 -10.11
C GLU A 285 12.44 4.60 -10.55
N ILE A 286 13.42 4.46 -9.66
CA ILE A 286 14.64 3.71 -9.93
C ILE A 286 14.34 2.21 -10.06
N VAL A 287 13.45 1.71 -9.19
CA VAL A 287 12.98 0.33 -9.18
C VAL A 287 12.22 0.02 -10.47
N SER A 288 11.19 0.79 -10.83
CA SER A 288 10.40 0.60 -12.05
C SER A 288 11.26 0.63 -13.32
N GLY A 289 12.22 1.57 -13.40
CA GLY A 289 13.14 1.70 -14.53
C GLY A 289 14.04 0.47 -14.75
N LYS A 290 14.34 -0.31 -13.70
CA LYS A 290 15.07 -1.58 -13.80
C LYS A 290 14.26 -2.67 -14.50
N PHE A 291 12.92 -2.65 -14.39
CA PHE A 291 12.04 -3.71 -14.86
C PHE A 291 11.48 -3.47 -16.26
N SER A 292 11.35 -2.22 -16.72
CA SER A 292 10.75 -1.89 -18.02
C SER A 292 11.50 -2.43 -19.26
N LYS A 293 12.68 -3.06 -19.10
CA LYS A 293 13.52 -3.55 -20.23
C LYS A 293 13.72 -5.07 -20.27
N LYS A 294 13.25 -5.85 -19.29
CA LYS A 294 13.46 -7.32 -19.27
C LYS A 294 12.20 -8.08 -19.69
N LYS A 295 12.28 -8.73 -20.86
CA LYS A 295 11.20 -9.55 -21.47
C LYS A 295 10.76 -10.76 -20.64
N SER A 296 11.47 -11.12 -19.57
CA SER A 296 11.10 -12.23 -18.68
C SER A 296 11.28 -11.78 -17.24
N THR A 297 10.24 -11.10 -16.74
CA THR A 297 10.17 -10.66 -15.36
C THR A 297 9.21 -11.61 -14.63
N PRO A 298 9.67 -12.33 -13.57
CA PRO A 298 8.79 -13.16 -12.75
C PRO A 298 7.57 -12.40 -12.25
N LEU A 299 6.43 -13.09 -12.17
CA LEU A 299 5.13 -12.49 -11.81
C LEU A 299 5.15 -11.85 -10.42
N GLU A 300 5.93 -12.40 -9.50
CA GLU A 300 6.18 -11.92 -8.13
C GLU A 300 6.64 -10.45 -8.08
N LYS A 301 7.38 -10.01 -9.11
CA LYS A 301 7.92 -8.64 -9.17
C LYS A 301 6.82 -7.62 -9.43
N THR A 302 5.78 -7.99 -10.16
CA THR A 302 4.60 -7.13 -10.40
C THR A 302 3.95 -6.73 -9.09
N PHE A 303 3.82 -7.69 -8.16
CA PHE A 303 3.18 -7.45 -6.87
C PHE A 303 4.00 -6.52 -5.99
N ARG A 304 5.34 -6.58 -6.04
CA ARG A 304 6.20 -5.60 -5.38
C ARG A 304 6.05 -4.19 -5.95
N LEU A 305 5.86 -4.05 -7.26
CA LEU A 305 5.57 -2.74 -7.87
C LEU A 305 4.19 -2.22 -7.47
N LEU A 306 3.19 -3.11 -7.40
CA LEU A 306 1.84 -2.81 -6.91
C LEU A 306 1.86 -2.40 -5.43
N ASP A 307 2.63 -3.07 -4.58
CA ASP A 307 2.83 -2.67 -3.18
C ASP A 307 3.33 -1.22 -3.10
N MET A 308 4.38 -0.89 -3.86
CA MET A 308 4.96 0.47 -3.87
C MET A 308 3.97 1.52 -4.39
N TYR A 309 3.26 1.21 -5.47
CA TYR A 309 2.23 2.10 -6.01
C TYR A 309 1.15 2.35 -4.96
N SER A 310 0.64 1.28 -4.33
CA SER A 310 -0.41 1.35 -3.32
C SER A 310 0.02 2.17 -2.11
N SER A 311 1.27 2.05 -1.67
CA SER A 311 1.78 2.85 -0.56
C SER A 311 1.82 4.34 -0.87
N ILE A 312 2.23 4.75 -2.08
CA ILE A 312 2.23 6.19 -2.44
C ILE A 312 0.80 6.69 -2.63
N ALA A 313 -0.02 5.95 -3.38
CA ALA A 313 -1.40 6.34 -3.68
C ALA A 313 -2.26 6.42 -2.40
N GLY A 314 -2.11 5.47 -1.48
CA GLY A 314 -2.80 5.47 -0.19
C GLY A 314 -2.40 6.64 0.71
N ASN A 315 -1.17 7.14 0.58
CA ASN A 315 -0.69 8.31 1.32
C ASN A 315 -0.88 9.65 0.58
N TRP A 316 -1.53 9.67 -0.60
CA TRP A 316 -1.54 10.85 -1.47
C TRP A 316 -2.08 12.11 -0.78
N ARG A 317 -3.20 12.01 -0.06
CA ARG A 317 -3.77 13.14 0.70
C ARG A 317 -2.83 13.68 1.78
N ALA A 318 -2.12 12.78 2.47
CA ALA A 318 -1.14 13.17 3.48
C ALA A 318 0.08 13.85 2.83
N ILE A 319 0.54 13.34 1.67
CA ILE A 319 1.61 13.95 0.88
C ILE A 319 1.22 15.38 0.47
N GLU A 320 0.01 15.58 -0.05
CA GLU A 320 -0.49 16.91 -0.43
C GLU A 320 -0.58 17.87 0.76
N SER A 321 -1.08 17.38 1.90
CA SER A 321 -1.22 18.20 3.11
C SER A 321 0.13 18.60 3.70
N ILE A 322 1.06 17.65 3.84
CA ILE A 322 2.37 17.86 4.47
C ILE A 322 3.25 18.73 3.57
N PHE A 323 3.26 18.45 2.26
CA PHE A 323 4.07 19.17 1.26
C PHE A 323 3.23 20.17 0.45
N SER A 324 2.39 20.93 1.15
CA SER A 324 1.44 21.88 0.58
C SER A 324 2.09 23.15 0.01
N PHE A 325 3.26 23.53 0.52
CA PHE A 325 3.99 24.72 0.07
C PHE A 325 4.53 24.60 -1.37
N GLU A 326 4.78 25.74 -2.02
CA GLU A 326 5.35 25.76 -3.36
C GLU A 326 6.84 25.36 -3.32
N SER A 327 7.59 25.76 -2.29
CA SER A 327 8.99 25.35 -2.14
C SER A 327 9.20 23.83 -2.03
N THR A 328 8.15 23.08 -1.65
CA THR A 328 8.12 21.62 -1.53
C THR A 328 7.35 20.92 -2.67
N SER A 329 6.87 21.66 -3.69
CA SER A 329 6.14 21.10 -4.84
C SER A 329 6.93 20.04 -5.63
N VAL A 330 8.26 20.09 -5.56
CA VAL A 330 9.16 19.06 -6.12
C VAL A 330 8.94 17.68 -5.50
N VAL A 331 8.53 17.60 -4.22
CA VAL A 331 8.27 16.33 -3.53
C VAL A 331 7.02 15.68 -4.11
N ARG A 332 5.92 16.46 -4.21
CA ARG A 332 4.67 16.04 -4.86
C ARG A 332 4.91 15.61 -6.30
N SER A 333 5.69 16.40 -7.04
CA SER A 333 6.07 16.08 -8.43
C SER A 333 6.88 14.79 -8.54
N GLN A 334 7.82 14.54 -7.61
CA GLN A 334 8.61 13.31 -7.58
C GLN A 334 7.76 12.08 -7.24
N ALA A 335 6.82 12.20 -6.30
CA ALA A 335 5.86 11.13 -5.98
C ALA A 335 4.96 10.79 -7.17
N LEU A 336 4.42 11.80 -7.85
CA LEU A 336 3.64 11.64 -9.09
C LEU A 336 4.45 10.96 -10.19
N LYS A 337 5.69 11.39 -10.41
CA LYS A 337 6.59 10.79 -11.39
C LYS A 337 6.86 9.31 -11.11
N SER A 338 7.02 8.96 -9.83
CA SER A 338 7.15 7.57 -9.38
C SER A 338 5.87 6.76 -9.63
N LEU A 339 4.69 7.29 -9.32
CA LEU A 339 3.40 6.64 -9.63
C LEU A 339 3.25 6.39 -11.14
N VAL A 340 3.54 7.39 -11.98
CA VAL A 340 3.50 7.25 -13.44
C VAL A 340 4.46 6.15 -13.90
N SER A 341 5.72 6.19 -13.45
CA SER A 341 6.71 5.20 -13.85
C SER A 341 6.37 3.77 -13.40
N LEU A 342 5.84 3.60 -12.18
CA LEU A 342 5.32 2.33 -11.69
C LEU A 342 4.15 1.84 -12.55
N SER A 343 3.19 2.72 -12.84
CA SER A 343 2.00 2.38 -13.62
C SER A 343 2.35 1.92 -15.04
N GLU A 344 3.30 2.57 -15.71
CA GLU A 344 3.81 2.14 -17.03
C GLU A 344 4.47 0.76 -16.97
N SER A 345 5.29 0.52 -15.94
CA SER A 345 5.97 -0.77 -15.75
C SER A 345 4.96 -1.89 -15.49
N ILE A 346 3.96 -1.66 -14.63
CA ILE A 346 2.89 -2.60 -14.32
C ILE A 346 2.05 -2.89 -15.57
N ARG A 347 1.62 -1.86 -16.32
CA ARG A 347 0.91 -2.03 -17.60
C ARG A 347 1.70 -2.89 -18.58
N SER A 348 3.02 -2.67 -18.69
CA SER A 348 3.89 -3.49 -19.53
C SER A 348 3.95 -4.95 -19.07
N GLN A 349 3.99 -5.20 -17.76
CA GLN A 349 4.04 -6.55 -17.20
C GLN A 349 2.71 -7.30 -17.39
N LEU A 350 1.57 -6.61 -17.24
CA LEU A 350 0.25 -7.18 -17.53
C LEU A 350 0.10 -7.56 -19.02
N LYS A 351 0.62 -6.74 -19.94
CA LYS A 351 0.66 -7.06 -21.38
C LYS A 351 1.55 -8.27 -21.70
N GLU A 352 2.69 -8.40 -21.01
CA GLU A 352 3.56 -9.58 -21.17
C GLU A 352 2.91 -10.83 -20.58
N PHE A 353 2.19 -10.71 -19.46
CA PHE A 353 1.42 -11.81 -18.89
C PHE A 353 0.35 -12.34 -19.86
N ASP A 354 -0.44 -11.44 -20.45
CA ASP A 354 -1.40 -11.79 -21.50
C ASP A 354 -0.71 -12.48 -22.70
N SER A 355 0.41 -11.89 -23.17
CA SER A 355 1.21 -12.44 -24.25
C SER A 355 1.76 -13.83 -23.93
N ARG A 356 2.13 -14.11 -22.67
CA ARG A 356 2.61 -15.42 -22.22
C ARG A 356 1.51 -16.48 -22.27
N ILE A 357 0.30 -16.16 -21.82
CA ILE A 357 -0.85 -17.08 -21.96
C ILE A 357 -1.09 -17.38 -23.44
N HIS A 358 -1.00 -16.35 -24.29
CA HIS A 358 -1.15 -16.49 -25.73
C HIS A 358 -0.05 -17.35 -26.39
N ARG A 359 1.22 -17.17 -25.99
CA ARG A 359 2.37 -17.86 -26.60
C ARG A 359 2.61 -19.27 -26.07
N ASP A 360 1.92 -19.69 -25.02
CA ASP A 360 2.12 -21.03 -24.45
C ASP A 360 1.86 -22.12 -25.52
N SER A 361 2.94 -22.72 -26.01
CA SER A 361 2.96 -23.73 -27.07
C SER A 361 3.27 -25.12 -26.54
N SER A 362 3.21 -25.32 -25.22
CA SER A 362 3.41 -26.63 -24.60
C SER A 362 2.46 -27.66 -25.23
N LYS A 363 3.04 -28.74 -25.78
CA LYS A 363 2.29 -29.87 -26.36
C LYS A 363 2.02 -30.99 -25.35
N THR A 364 2.50 -30.85 -24.12
CA THR A 364 2.42 -31.90 -23.12
C THR A 364 1.00 -31.97 -22.56
N ALA A 365 0.25 -33.00 -22.95
CA ALA A 365 -1.02 -33.33 -22.33
C ALA A 365 -0.78 -33.82 -20.89
N VAL A 366 -1.57 -33.33 -19.94
CA VAL A 366 -1.51 -33.80 -18.55
C VAL A 366 -2.01 -35.24 -18.50
N SER A 367 -1.22 -36.16 -17.94
CA SER A 367 -1.66 -37.55 -17.78
C SER A 367 -3.00 -37.61 -17.05
N GLY A 368 -3.91 -38.45 -17.55
CA GLY A 368 -5.23 -38.66 -16.94
C GLY A 368 -6.21 -37.47 -17.01
N GLY A 369 -5.92 -36.42 -17.78
CA GLY A 369 -6.85 -35.30 -17.96
C GLY A 369 -6.97 -34.37 -16.74
N GLY A 370 -5.98 -34.33 -15.86
CA GLY A 370 -5.96 -33.43 -14.70
C GLY A 370 -5.88 -31.93 -15.04
N VAL A 371 -5.80 -31.08 -14.01
CA VAL A 371 -5.69 -29.62 -14.19
C VAL A 371 -4.33 -29.26 -14.80
N HIS A 372 -4.34 -28.41 -15.83
CA HIS A 372 -3.14 -27.97 -16.52
C HIS A 372 -2.36 -26.93 -15.68
N PRO A 373 -1.01 -27.00 -15.61
CA PRO A 373 -0.20 -26.04 -14.85
C PRO A 373 -0.40 -24.57 -15.26
N LEU A 374 -0.64 -24.32 -16.56
CA LEU A 374 -1.02 -22.98 -17.06
C LEU A 374 -2.28 -22.45 -16.39
N THR A 375 -3.31 -23.29 -16.18
CA THR A 375 -4.55 -22.91 -15.51
C THR A 375 -4.27 -22.51 -14.07
N ILE A 376 -3.50 -23.32 -13.35
CA ILE A 376 -3.15 -23.04 -11.95
C ILE A 376 -2.38 -21.71 -11.86
N SER A 377 -1.32 -21.55 -12.65
CA SER A 377 -0.47 -20.35 -12.61
C SER A 377 -1.23 -19.09 -13.02
N ALA A 378 -2.02 -19.13 -14.10
CA ALA A 378 -2.73 -17.96 -14.61
C ALA A 378 -3.85 -17.53 -13.66
N VAL A 379 -4.66 -18.48 -13.17
CA VAL A 379 -5.77 -18.15 -12.27
C VAL A 379 -5.25 -17.66 -10.92
N ASN A 380 -4.22 -18.29 -10.35
CA ASN A 380 -3.59 -17.78 -9.12
C ASN A 380 -3.10 -16.34 -9.30
N HIS A 381 -2.49 -16.02 -10.44
CA HIS A 381 -2.04 -14.66 -10.72
C HIS A 381 -3.20 -13.66 -10.84
N ILE A 382 -4.28 -14.02 -11.56
CA ILE A 382 -5.48 -13.18 -11.69
C ILE A 382 -6.16 -12.97 -10.33
N SER A 383 -6.25 -14.02 -9.49
CA SER A 383 -6.77 -13.92 -8.13
C SER A 383 -5.95 -12.94 -7.28
N LEU A 384 -4.62 -13.02 -7.32
CA LEU A 384 -3.75 -12.09 -6.59
C LEU A 384 -3.84 -10.66 -7.13
N LEU A 385 -4.02 -10.47 -8.45
CA LEU A 385 -4.23 -9.14 -9.03
C LEU A 385 -5.55 -8.52 -8.55
N ALA A 386 -6.60 -9.33 -8.34
CA ALA A 386 -7.89 -8.83 -7.86
C ALA A 386 -7.81 -8.18 -6.47
N ASP A 387 -6.84 -8.58 -5.63
CA ASP A 387 -6.60 -7.96 -4.33
C ASP A 387 -6.06 -6.52 -4.43
N TYR A 388 -5.58 -6.11 -5.60
CA TYR A 388 -5.14 -4.74 -5.91
C TYR A 388 -6.15 -3.99 -6.79
N SER A 389 -7.42 -4.41 -6.80
CA SER A 389 -8.46 -3.83 -7.65
C SER A 389 -8.61 -2.31 -7.48
N ASN A 390 -8.51 -1.81 -6.24
CA ASN A 390 -8.58 -0.39 -5.91
C ASN A 390 -7.53 0.45 -6.64
N VAL A 391 -6.28 -0.01 -6.73
CA VAL A 391 -5.20 0.72 -7.40
C VAL A 391 -5.09 0.38 -8.89
N LEU A 392 -5.51 -0.83 -9.28
CA LEU A 392 -5.49 -1.26 -10.68
C LEU A 392 -6.47 -0.48 -11.54
N VAL A 393 -7.58 -0.01 -10.96
CA VAL A 393 -8.49 0.93 -11.61
C VAL A 393 -7.74 2.18 -12.08
N ASP A 394 -6.97 2.82 -11.20
CA ASP A 394 -6.20 4.02 -11.53
C ASP A 394 -5.04 3.72 -12.48
N ILE A 395 -4.33 2.60 -12.24
CA ILE A 395 -3.23 2.16 -13.11
C ILE A 395 -3.75 1.82 -14.50
N LEU A 396 -4.99 1.39 -14.68
CA LEU A 396 -5.50 1.01 -16.00
C LEU A 396 -6.35 2.12 -16.66
N ALA A 397 -6.59 3.22 -15.94
CA ALA A 397 -7.28 4.38 -16.48
C ALA A 397 -6.62 4.88 -17.78
N GLY A 398 -7.44 5.19 -18.79
CA GLY A 398 -7.00 5.66 -20.11
C GLY A 398 -6.52 4.56 -21.06
N SER A 399 -6.42 3.31 -20.61
CA SER A 399 -6.32 2.15 -21.49
C SER A 399 -7.74 1.59 -21.67
N PRO A 400 -8.28 1.47 -22.90
CA PRO A 400 -9.60 0.87 -23.09
C PRO A 400 -9.55 -0.63 -22.80
N PRO A 401 -10.59 -1.23 -22.19
CA PRO A 401 -10.68 -2.68 -22.06
C PRO A 401 -10.81 -3.34 -23.45
N PRO A 402 -10.58 -4.66 -23.54
CA PRO A 402 -10.94 -5.43 -24.74
C PRO A 402 -12.40 -5.19 -25.13
N ASP A 403 -12.69 -5.19 -26.43
CA ASP A 403 -14.04 -4.97 -26.94
C ASP A 403 -15.01 -6.00 -26.34
N ARG A 404 -16.08 -5.51 -25.71
CA ARG A 404 -17.13 -6.31 -25.05
C ARG A 404 -17.75 -7.31 -26.03
N THR A 405 -17.82 -6.98 -27.33
CA THR A 405 -18.38 -7.87 -28.37
C THR A 405 -17.55 -9.14 -28.61
N LEU A 406 -16.27 -9.14 -28.22
CA LEU A 406 -15.40 -10.31 -28.33
C LEU A 406 -15.61 -11.32 -27.18
N LEU A 407 -16.31 -10.93 -26.12
CA LEU A 407 -16.68 -11.82 -25.03
C LEU A 407 -17.96 -12.58 -25.41
N PRO A 408 -17.92 -13.93 -25.52
CA PRO A 408 -19.13 -14.68 -25.84
C PRO A 408 -20.22 -14.43 -24.78
N GLU A 409 -21.42 -14.12 -25.23
CA GLU A 409 -22.59 -13.90 -24.36
C GLU A 409 -22.91 -15.14 -23.48
N SER A 410 -22.53 -16.32 -23.96
CA SER A 410 -22.58 -17.58 -23.23
C SER A 410 -21.58 -17.68 -22.05
N TYR A 411 -20.50 -16.90 -22.08
CA TYR A 411 -19.49 -16.84 -21.02
C TYR A 411 -19.68 -15.62 -20.10
N PHE A 412 -20.26 -14.52 -20.59
CA PHE A 412 -20.41 -13.28 -19.83
C PHE A 412 -21.83 -12.73 -19.97
N SER A 413 -22.55 -12.54 -18.86
CA SER A 413 -23.66 -11.58 -18.83
C SER A 413 -23.06 -10.25 -18.45
N VAL A 414 -22.57 -9.53 -19.45
CA VAL A 414 -22.34 -8.10 -19.24
C VAL A 414 -23.75 -7.51 -19.18
N SER A 415 -24.24 -7.27 -17.96
CA SER A 415 -25.39 -6.41 -17.76
C SER A 415 -25.07 -5.08 -18.44
N ASP A 416 -25.90 -4.64 -19.37
CA ASP A 416 -25.84 -3.28 -19.90
C ASP A 416 -25.84 -2.29 -18.72
N SER A 417 -25.14 -1.16 -18.90
CA SER A 417 -25.21 0.09 -18.11
C SER A 417 -24.32 0.29 -16.88
N ASP A 418 -23.05 -0.11 -16.90
CA ASP A 418 -22.06 0.62 -16.09
C ASP A 418 -20.69 0.70 -16.78
N ASP A 419 -20.33 1.92 -17.19
CA ASP A 419 -18.98 2.27 -17.68
C ASP A 419 -18.07 2.70 -16.52
N SER A 420 -18.38 2.22 -15.30
CA SER A 420 -17.51 2.43 -14.15
C SER A 420 -16.13 1.80 -14.37
N PRO A 421 -15.07 2.40 -13.80
CA PRO A 421 -13.73 1.84 -13.92
C PRO A 421 -13.60 0.41 -13.35
N SER A 422 -14.40 0.06 -12.34
CA SER A 422 -14.50 -1.30 -11.78
C SER A 422 -15.08 -2.29 -12.79
N SER A 423 -16.07 -1.87 -13.59
CA SER A 423 -16.64 -2.65 -14.70
C SER A 423 -15.59 -2.91 -15.79
N GLU A 424 -14.79 -1.90 -16.15
CA GLU A 424 -13.69 -2.09 -17.10
C GLU A 424 -12.63 -3.09 -16.60
N LEU A 425 -12.28 -3.02 -15.30
CA LEU A 425 -11.35 -3.97 -14.69
C LEU A 425 -11.92 -5.40 -14.70
N ALA A 426 -13.20 -5.57 -14.38
CA ALA A 426 -13.89 -6.85 -14.45
C ALA A 426 -13.83 -7.45 -15.86
N ILE A 427 -14.08 -6.64 -16.90
CA ILE A 427 -13.99 -7.04 -18.32
C ILE A 427 -12.58 -7.52 -18.68
N ARG A 428 -11.53 -6.87 -18.15
CA ARG A 428 -10.14 -7.30 -18.40
C ARG A 428 -9.84 -8.67 -17.78
N PHE A 429 -10.25 -8.91 -16.54
CA PHE A 429 -10.04 -10.21 -15.89
C PHE A 429 -10.88 -11.32 -16.55
N ALA A 430 -12.13 -11.01 -16.87
CA ALA A 430 -12.99 -11.83 -17.72
C ALA A 430 -12.30 -12.24 -19.02
N TRP A 431 -11.73 -11.29 -19.75
CA TRP A 431 -10.99 -11.53 -20.98
C TRP A 431 -9.77 -12.43 -20.78
N LEU A 432 -8.94 -12.18 -19.76
CA LEU A 432 -7.78 -13.02 -19.46
C LEU A 432 -8.17 -14.48 -19.16
N ILE A 433 -9.26 -14.67 -18.41
CA ILE A 433 -9.81 -16.00 -18.13
C ILE A 433 -10.32 -16.66 -19.42
N LEU A 434 -11.02 -15.91 -20.28
CA LEU A 434 -11.48 -16.43 -21.57
C LEU A 434 -10.31 -16.86 -22.46
N VAL A 435 -9.28 -16.02 -22.59
CA VAL A 435 -8.06 -16.33 -23.34
C VAL A 435 -7.41 -17.61 -22.82
N LEU A 436 -7.31 -17.75 -21.50
CA LEU A 436 -6.82 -18.97 -20.86
C LEU A 436 -7.69 -20.18 -21.24
N LEU A 437 -9.01 -20.08 -21.10
CA LEU A 437 -9.93 -21.19 -21.40
C LEU A 437 -9.86 -21.60 -22.88
N CYS A 438 -9.79 -20.65 -23.81
CA CYS A 438 -9.58 -20.92 -25.23
C CYS A 438 -8.24 -21.64 -25.50
N LYS A 439 -7.20 -21.34 -24.71
CA LYS A 439 -5.91 -22.05 -24.80
C LYS A 439 -5.99 -23.46 -24.26
N ILE A 440 -6.67 -23.65 -23.13
CA ILE A 440 -6.91 -24.98 -22.56
C ILE A 440 -7.76 -25.82 -23.52
N ASP A 441 -8.75 -25.25 -24.19
CA ASP A 441 -9.55 -25.92 -25.21
C ASP A 441 -8.70 -26.44 -26.38
N ARG A 442 -7.82 -25.59 -26.94
CA ARG A 442 -6.87 -26.03 -27.98
C ARG A 442 -5.94 -27.14 -27.47
N LYS A 443 -5.58 -27.12 -26.19
CA LYS A 443 -4.75 -28.18 -25.59
C LYS A 443 -5.52 -29.48 -25.41
N ALA A 444 -6.82 -29.43 -25.16
CA ALA A 444 -7.66 -30.62 -25.07
C ALA A 444 -7.57 -31.48 -26.36
N ASN A 445 -7.43 -30.85 -27.53
CA ASN A 445 -7.28 -31.56 -28.81
C ASN A 445 -6.05 -32.49 -28.92
N HIS A 446 -5.12 -32.46 -27.96
CA HIS A 446 -3.99 -33.40 -27.92
C HIS A 446 -4.37 -34.77 -27.33
N TYR A 447 -5.50 -34.90 -26.63
CA TYR A 447 -5.99 -36.21 -26.20
C TYR A 447 -6.67 -36.92 -27.37
N ARG A 448 -6.32 -38.19 -27.59
CA ARG A 448 -6.95 -39.00 -28.64
C ARG A 448 -8.40 -39.38 -28.31
N ASP A 449 -8.69 -39.60 -27.03
CA ASP A 449 -10.01 -40.00 -26.58
C ASP A 449 -10.87 -38.77 -26.26
N CYS A 450 -11.97 -38.58 -27.00
CA CYS A 450 -12.87 -37.45 -26.81
C CYS A 450 -13.46 -37.39 -25.39
N SER A 451 -13.65 -38.52 -24.72
CA SER A 451 -14.11 -38.50 -23.32
C SER A 451 -13.09 -37.81 -22.41
N VAL A 452 -11.81 -38.15 -22.54
CA VAL A 452 -10.72 -37.55 -21.75
C VAL A 452 -10.57 -36.06 -22.07
N GLN A 453 -10.84 -35.62 -23.32
CA GLN A 453 -10.89 -34.20 -23.67
C GLN A 453 -11.93 -33.44 -22.82
N TYR A 454 -13.17 -33.94 -22.75
CA TYR A 454 -14.22 -33.32 -21.96
C TYR A 454 -13.95 -33.39 -20.46
N LEU A 455 -13.34 -34.47 -19.96
CA LEU A 455 -12.91 -34.57 -18.56
C LEU A 455 -11.85 -33.52 -18.23
N PHE A 456 -10.86 -33.35 -19.10
CA PHE A 456 -9.83 -32.32 -18.98
C PHE A 456 -10.40 -30.91 -18.96
N LEU A 457 -11.34 -30.60 -19.87
CA LEU A 457 -12.05 -29.32 -19.88
C LEU A 457 -12.85 -29.11 -18.58
N THR A 458 -13.53 -30.14 -18.09
CA THR A 458 -14.31 -30.10 -16.84
C THR A 458 -13.39 -29.78 -15.66
N ASN A 459 -12.27 -30.50 -15.51
CA ASN A 459 -11.31 -30.30 -14.43
C ASN A 459 -10.71 -28.89 -14.42
N ASN A 460 -10.28 -28.41 -15.58
CA ASN A 460 -9.67 -27.08 -15.67
C ASN A 460 -10.68 -25.97 -15.39
N LEU A 461 -11.90 -26.08 -15.92
CA LEU A 461 -12.94 -25.08 -15.67
C LEU A 461 -13.41 -25.10 -14.20
N GLN A 462 -13.56 -26.28 -13.60
CA GLN A 462 -13.85 -26.42 -12.16
C GLN A 462 -12.78 -25.73 -11.32
N HIS A 463 -11.50 -25.90 -11.66
CA HIS A 463 -10.40 -25.22 -10.95
C HIS A 463 -10.52 -23.69 -11.05
N VAL A 464 -10.81 -23.15 -12.24
CA VAL A 464 -11.02 -21.71 -12.44
C VAL A 464 -12.18 -21.21 -11.58
N VAL A 465 -13.34 -21.88 -11.64
CA VAL A 465 -14.53 -21.47 -10.87
C VAL A 465 -14.31 -21.57 -9.37
N SER A 466 -13.67 -22.64 -8.89
CA SER A 466 -13.33 -22.82 -7.49
C SER A 466 -12.42 -21.68 -6.99
N ARG A 467 -11.37 -21.34 -7.76
CA ARG A 467 -10.49 -20.23 -7.42
C ARG A 467 -11.18 -18.87 -7.44
N VAL A 468 -12.06 -18.62 -8.41
CA VAL A 468 -12.89 -17.40 -8.43
C VAL A 468 -13.75 -17.32 -7.17
N ARG A 469 -14.39 -18.43 -6.76
CA ARG A 469 -15.20 -18.46 -5.52
C ARG A 469 -14.39 -18.21 -4.25
N CYS A 470 -13.15 -18.71 -4.19
CA CYS A 470 -12.27 -18.52 -3.04
C CYS A 470 -11.71 -17.09 -2.93
N SER A 471 -11.59 -16.34 -4.04
CA SER A 471 -11.11 -14.96 -4.04
C SER A 471 -12.30 -14.01 -3.93
N SER A 472 -12.47 -13.36 -2.76
CA SER A 472 -13.57 -12.43 -2.51
C SER A 472 -13.63 -11.29 -3.54
N ASN A 473 -12.47 -10.68 -3.84
CA ASN A 473 -12.37 -9.58 -4.79
C ASN A 473 -12.66 -10.04 -6.23
N LEU A 474 -12.10 -11.17 -6.66
CA LEU A 474 -12.34 -11.68 -8.01
C LEU A 474 -13.81 -12.13 -8.21
N ARG A 475 -14.39 -12.76 -7.19
CA ARG A 475 -15.83 -13.11 -7.15
C ARG A 475 -16.70 -11.88 -7.24
N HIS A 476 -16.37 -10.82 -6.48
CA HIS A 476 -17.11 -9.57 -6.50
C HIS A 476 -17.03 -8.88 -7.87
N LEU A 477 -15.84 -8.81 -8.47
CA LEU A 477 -15.63 -8.21 -9.79
C LEU A 477 -16.37 -8.95 -10.91
N LEU A 478 -16.31 -10.29 -10.94
CA LEU A 478 -16.94 -11.09 -12.00
C LEU A 478 -18.44 -11.31 -11.79
N GLY A 479 -18.92 -11.28 -10.55
CA GLY A 479 -20.31 -11.45 -10.18
C GLY A 479 -20.81 -12.91 -10.16
N GLU A 480 -21.93 -13.12 -9.46
CA GLU A 480 -22.55 -14.45 -9.29
C GLU A 480 -23.08 -15.04 -10.60
N ASP A 481 -23.51 -14.19 -11.53
CA ASP A 481 -24.01 -14.64 -12.83
C ASP A 481 -22.93 -15.35 -13.65
N TRP A 482 -21.72 -14.79 -13.63
CA TRP A 482 -20.56 -15.40 -14.27
C TRP A 482 -20.27 -16.78 -13.70
N VAL A 483 -20.29 -16.91 -12.36
CA VAL A 483 -20.08 -18.19 -11.67
C VAL A 483 -21.15 -19.20 -12.07
N ARG A 484 -22.44 -18.81 -12.06
CA ARG A 484 -23.55 -19.69 -12.42
C ARG A 484 -23.46 -20.21 -13.85
N LYS A 485 -23.14 -19.35 -14.82
CA LYS A 485 -22.96 -19.74 -16.23
C LYS A 485 -21.85 -20.78 -16.38
N HIS A 486 -20.71 -20.56 -15.74
CA HIS A 486 -19.57 -21.48 -15.82
C HIS A 486 -19.84 -22.80 -15.09
N VAL A 487 -20.58 -22.81 -13.98
CA VAL A 487 -21.08 -24.04 -13.34
C VAL A 487 -21.99 -24.83 -14.28
N GLY A 488 -22.89 -24.14 -15.00
CA GLY A 488 -23.71 -24.76 -16.04
C GLY A 488 -22.85 -25.40 -17.14
N LYS A 489 -21.76 -24.73 -17.55
CA LYS A 489 -20.82 -25.27 -18.54
C LYS A 489 -20.03 -26.47 -18.04
N ILE A 490 -19.60 -26.47 -16.77
CA ILE A 490 -18.97 -27.63 -16.11
C ILE A 490 -19.89 -28.85 -16.19
N LYS A 491 -21.19 -28.67 -15.88
CA LYS A 491 -22.18 -29.74 -16.01
C LYS A 491 -22.32 -30.25 -17.44
N GLN A 492 -22.37 -29.35 -18.44
CA GLN A 492 -22.41 -29.74 -19.86
C GLN A 492 -21.19 -30.57 -20.29
N PHE A 493 -19.98 -30.18 -19.87
CA PHE A 493 -18.77 -30.94 -20.16
C PHE A 493 -18.74 -32.28 -19.43
N SER A 494 -19.15 -32.32 -18.16
CA SER A 494 -19.30 -33.56 -17.37
C SER A 494 -20.32 -34.52 -18.00
N ASP A 495 -21.46 -34.03 -18.48
CA ASP A 495 -22.46 -34.85 -19.17
C ASP A 495 -21.96 -35.39 -20.52
N SER A 496 -21.21 -34.57 -21.27
CA SER A 496 -20.56 -35.01 -22.51
C SER A 496 -19.51 -36.08 -22.25
N TYR A 497 -18.70 -35.92 -21.20
CA TYR A 497 -17.78 -36.93 -20.71
C TYR A 497 -18.51 -38.24 -20.40
N LYS A 498 -19.52 -38.21 -19.52
CA LYS A 498 -20.27 -39.40 -19.10
C LYS A 498 -20.89 -40.12 -20.29
N ARG A 499 -21.49 -39.37 -21.23
CA ARG A 499 -22.09 -39.93 -22.46
C ARG A 499 -21.05 -40.61 -23.35
N LEU A 500 -19.88 -40.00 -23.55
CA LEU A 500 -18.85 -40.54 -24.44
C LEU A 500 -18.08 -41.71 -23.81
N ALA A 501 -17.79 -41.64 -22.51
CA ALA A 501 -17.05 -42.67 -21.79
C ALA A 501 -17.91 -43.91 -21.51
N TRP A 502 -19.16 -43.72 -21.09
CA TRP A 502 -20.02 -44.81 -20.56
C TRP A 502 -21.24 -45.09 -21.42
N GLY A 503 -21.56 -44.25 -22.41
CA GLY A 503 -22.62 -44.49 -23.38
C GLY A 503 -22.48 -45.81 -24.14
N PRO A 504 -21.29 -46.19 -24.64
CA PRO A 504 -21.09 -47.49 -25.28
C PRO A 504 -21.41 -48.67 -24.36
N VAL A 505 -21.09 -48.57 -23.06
CA VAL A 505 -21.40 -49.60 -22.05
C VAL A 505 -22.92 -49.70 -21.87
N LEU A 506 -23.59 -48.55 -21.69
CA LEU A 506 -25.05 -48.51 -21.55
C LEU A 506 -25.79 -49.06 -22.77
N ALA A 507 -25.27 -48.81 -23.98
CA ALA A 507 -25.86 -49.30 -25.23
C ALA A 507 -25.76 -50.83 -25.43
N THR A 508 -24.94 -51.52 -24.62
CA THR A 508 -24.92 -53.00 -24.63
C THR A 508 -26.14 -53.61 -23.94
N LEU A 509 -26.82 -52.84 -23.08
CA LEU A 509 -27.98 -53.27 -22.32
C LEU A 509 -29.27 -53.04 -23.14
N PRO A 510 -30.27 -53.93 -23.05
CA PRO A 510 -31.49 -53.81 -23.84
C PRO A 510 -32.35 -52.61 -23.42
N GLU A 511 -32.84 -51.84 -24.40
CA GLU A 511 -33.78 -50.72 -24.17
C GLU A 511 -35.12 -51.22 -23.62
N ASN A 512 -35.62 -52.35 -24.16
CA ASN A 512 -36.82 -53.02 -23.67
C ASN A 512 -36.46 -54.20 -22.75
N ARG A 513 -36.65 -53.98 -21.45
CA ARG A 513 -36.20 -54.86 -20.37
C ARG A 513 -37.00 -56.18 -20.30
N ALA A 514 -38.22 -56.16 -20.81
CA ALA A 514 -39.16 -57.29 -20.79
C ALA A 514 -39.20 -58.10 -22.10
N ALA A 515 -38.37 -57.77 -23.09
CA ALA A 515 -38.35 -58.52 -24.35
C ALA A 515 -37.92 -59.97 -24.10
N GLU A 516 -38.64 -60.95 -24.64
CA GLU A 516 -38.17 -62.33 -24.67
C GLU A 516 -36.87 -62.38 -25.48
N MET A 517 -35.83 -63.03 -24.94
CA MET A 517 -34.52 -63.18 -25.58
C MET A 517 -34.11 -64.63 -25.44
N SER A 518 -33.44 -65.18 -26.44
CA SER A 518 -32.89 -66.53 -26.35
C SER A 518 -31.75 -66.59 -25.32
N VAL A 519 -31.40 -67.81 -24.88
CA VAL A 519 -30.30 -68.00 -23.93
C VAL A 519 -28.98 -67.53 -24.56
N GLU A 520 -28.78 -67.78 -25.85
CA GLU A 520 -27.60 -67.38 -26.62
C GLU A 520 -27.48 -65.85 -26.71
N GLU A 521 -28.58 -65.15 -26.98
CA GLU A 521 -28.62 -63.68 -27.02
C GLU A 521 -28.36 -63.03 -25.65
N VAL A 522 -28.72 -63.72 -24.56
CA VAL A 522 -28.40 -63.28 -23.19
C VAL A 522 -26.90 -63.44 -22.94
N LYS A 523 -26.30 -64.58 -23.30
CA LYS A 523 -24.86 -64.83 -23.13
C LYS A 523 -24.04 -63.80 -23.90
N GLU A 524 -24.36 -63.57 -25.18
CA GLU A 524 -23.67 -62.58 -26.04
C GLU A 524 -23.72 -61.16 -25.44
N ARG A 525 -24.85 -60.75 -24.86
CA ARG A 525 -24.97 -59.42 -24.24
C ARG A 525 -24.14 -59.28 -22.97
N PHE A 526 -24.06 -60.32 -22.13
CA PHE A 526 -23.18 -60.29 -20.95
C PHE A 526 -21.70 -60.19 -21.33
N GLU A 527 -21.28 -60.92 -22.37
CA GLU A 527 -19.92 -60.83 -22.90
C GLU A 527 -19.64 -59.42 -23.45
N LYS A 528 -20.53 -58.90 -24.29
CA LYS A 528 -20.40 -57.55 -24.86
C LYS A 528 -20.38 -56.45 -23.79
N PHE A 529 -21.23 -56.58 -22.76
CA PHE A 529 -21.21 -55.68 -21.60
C PHE A 529 -19.85 -55.74 -20.90
N SER A 530 -19.37 -56.94 -20.59
CA SER A 530 -18.11 -57.15 -19.86
C SER A 530 -16.93 -56.56 -20.62
N GLU A 531 -16.82 -56.82 -21.93
CA GLU A 531 -15.78 -56.24 -22.78
C GLU A 531 -15.86 -54.72 -22.87
N SER A 532 -17.07 -54.18 -23.01
CA SER A 532 -17.26 -52.72 -23.07
C SER A 532 -16.94 -52.05 -21.74
N PHE A 533 -17.31 -52.69 -20.62
CA PHE A 533 -17.05 -52.21 -19.27
C PHE A 533 -15.56 -52.26 -18.94
N GLU A 534 -14.87 -53.39 -19.18
CA GLU A 534 -13.41 -53.51 -19.00
C GLU A 534 -12.65 -52.45 -19.82
N ARG A 535 -13.07 -52.24 -21.07
CA ARG A 535 -12.46 -51.23 -21.94
C ARG A 535 -12.68 -49.81 -21.44
N ALA A 536 -13.89 -49.49 -21.00
CA ALA A 536 -14.21 -48.18 -20.43
C ALA A 536 -13.44 -47.98 -19.12
N TYR A 537 -13.55 -48.92 -18.19
CA TYR A 537 -12.88 -48.89 -16.91
C TYR A 537 -11.36 -48.76 -17.05
N GLY A 538 -10.71 -49.58 -17.89
CA GLY A 538 -9.26 -49.54 -18.11
C GLY A 538 -8.76 -48.20 -18.66
N LYS A 539 -9.58 -47.48 -19.44
CA LYS A 539 -9.25 -46.12 -19.89
C LYS A 539 -9.48 -45.07 -18.82
N GLN A 540 -10.61 -45.17 -18.11
CA GLN A 540 -11.06 -44.13 -17.17
C GLN A 540 -10.41 -44.24 -15.79
N SER A 541 -9.91 -45.42 -15.40
CA SER A 541 -9.19 -45.63 -14.13
C SER A 541 -7.86 -44.86 -14.09
N ALA A 542 -7.23 -44.66 -15.24
CA ALA A 542 -6.02 -43.83 -15.39
C ALA A 542 -6.31 -42.32 -15.37
N CYS A 543 -7.58 -41.91 -15.40
CA CYS A 543 -7.95 -40.50 -15.35
C CYS A 543 -7.88 -39.95 -13.92
N VAL A 544 -7.78 -38.63 -13.78
CA VAL A 544 -7.68 -37.95 -12.49
C VAL A 544 -8.70 -36.81 -12.44
N VAL A 545 -9.47 -36.72 -11.37
CA VAL A 545 -10.38 -35.60 -11.08
C VAL A 545 -9.93 -34.97 -9.76
N PRO A 546 -9.16 -33.87 -9.77
CA PRO A 546 -8.57 -33.34 -8.54
C PRO A 546 -9.58 -32.79 -7.53
N ASP A 547 -10.69 -32.21 -8.00
CA ASP A 547 -11.75 -31.66 -7.15
C ASP A 547 -12.62 -32.79 -6.57
N LEU A 548 -12.72 -32.85 -5.24
CA LEU A 548 -13.37 -33.97 -4.55
C LEU A 548 -14.89 -33.98 -4.79
N GLU A 549 -15.55 -32.83 -4.71
CA GLU A 549 -17.00 -32.73 -4.90
C GLU A 549 -17.38 -33.14 -6.32
N LEU A 550 -16.65 -32.63 -7.31
CA LEU A 550 -16.84 -32.99 -8.72
C LEU A 550 -16.55 -34.49 -8.97
N ARG A 551 -15.50 -35.04 -8.35
CA ARG A 551 -15.15 -36.46 -8.46
C ARG A 551 -16.30 -37.33 -8.00
N GLU A 552 -16.81 -37.07 -6.81
CA GLU A 552 -17.88 -37.86 -6.23
C GLU A 552 -19.20 -37.64 -6.98
N GLU A 553 -19.50 -36.43 -7.46
CA GLU A 553 -20.66 -36.17 -8.33
C GLU A 553 -20.59 -37.02 -9.61
N ILE A 554 -19.43 -37.08 -10.27
CA ILE A 554 -19.25 -37.86 -11.51
C ILE A 554 -19.42 -39.35 -11.21
N LYS A 555 -18.76 -39.89 -10.17
CA LYS A 555 -18.88 -41.29 -9.76
C LYS A 555 -20.33 -41.68 -9.48
N LEU A 556 -21.00 -40.93 -8.61
CA LEU A 556 -22.40 -41.17 -8.25
C LEU A 556 -23.32 -41.05 -9.47
N SER A 557 -23.07 -40.09 -10.37
CA SER A 557 -23.88 -39.93 -11.58
C SER A 557 -23.73 -41.10 -12.55
N ILE A 558 -22.53 -41.69 -12.67
CA ILE A 558 -22.30 -42.86 -13.52
C ILE A 558 -22.96 -44.09 -12.88
N ALA A 559 -22.71 -44.32 -11.59
CA ALA A 559 -23.27 -45.45 -10.85
C ALA A 559 -24.81 -45.44 -10.89
N ARG A 560 -25.44 -44.28 -10.64
CA ARG A 560 -26.91 -44.11 -10.72
C ARG A 560 -27.50 -44.44 -12.09
N LYS A 561 -26.75 -44.23 -13.18
CA LYS A 561 -27.21 -44.52 -14.54
C LYS A 561 -26.95 -45.97 -14.96
N LEU A 562 -25.83 -46.56 -14.52
CA LEU A 562 -25.38 -47.87 -14.98
C LEU A 562 -25.85 -49.02 -14.08
N VAL A 563 -25.65 -48.90 -12.76
CA VAL A 563 -25.83 -50.01 -11.80
C VAL A 563 -27.29 -50.49 -11.75
N PRO A 564 -28.32 -49.63 -11.67
CA PRO A 564 -29.70 -50.11 -11.62
C PRO A 564 -30.12 -50.88 -12.86
N ILE A 565 -29.71 -50.39 -14.05
CA ILE A 565 -30.04 -51.02 -15.34
C ILE A 565 -29.34 -52.38 -15.45
N TYR A 566 -28.07 -52.45 -15.07
CA TYR A 566 -27.32 -53.70 -15.07
C TYR A 566 -27.85 -54.70 -14.04
N ARG A 567 -28.17 -54.24 -12.83
CA ARG A 567 -28.72 -55.08 -11.74
C ARG A 567 -30.07 -55.70 -12.13
N GLU A 568 -30.95 -54.92 -12.74
CA GLU A 568 -32.24 -55.41 -13.24
C GLU A 568 -32.04 -56.45 -14.36
N PHE A 569 -31.15 -56.17 -15.31
CA PHE A 569 -30.80 -57.11 -16.38
C PHE A 569 -30.22 -58.42 -15.82
N TYR A 570 -29.26 -58.31 -14.90
CA TYR A 570 -28.63 -59.43 -14.21
C TYR A 570 -29.65 -60.31 -13.49
N ASN A 571 -30.52 -59.70 -12.67
CA ASN A 571 -31.51 -60.45 -11.89
C ASN A 571 -32.58 -61.10 -12.77
N THR A 572 -33.06 -60.39 -13.79
CA THR A 572 -34.11 -60.91 -14.69
C THR A 572 -33.61 -62.11 -15.48
N ARG A 573 -32.39 -62.05 -16.01
CA ARG A 573 -31.84 -63.11 -16.88
C ARG A 573 -31.13 -64.23 -16.13
N ARG A 574 -30.77 -64.02 -14.85
CA ARG A 574 -30.24 -65.07 -13.97
C ARG A 574 -31.19 -66.28 -13.88
N SER A 575 -32.49 -66.03 -13.77
CA SER A 575 -33.49 -67.12 -13.70
C SER A 575 -33.61 -67.92 -15.00
N VAL A 576 -33.50 -67.25 -16.16
CA VAL A 576 -33.63 -67.84 -17.50
C VAL A 576 -32.43 -68.73 -17.84
N VAL A 577 -31.22 -68.29 -17.55
CA VAL A 577 -30.00 -69.06 -17.85
C VAL A 577 -29.85 -70.27 -16.90
N VAL A 578 -30.28 -70.14 -15.64
CA VAL A 578 -30.27 -71.24 -14.66
C VAL A 578 -31.34 -72.30 -14.99
N ALA A 579 -32.48 -71.90 -15.56
CA ALA A 579 -33.57 -72.83 -15.94
C ALA A 579 -33.31 -73.60 -17.26
N GLY A 580 -32.48 -73.07 -18.17
CA GLY A 580 -32.19 -73.68 -19.47
C GLY A 580 -31.04 -74.70 -19.49
N ALA A 581 -30.21 -74.76 -18.43
CA ALA A 581 -29.02 -75.61 -18.36
C ALA A 581 -29.19 -76.73 -17.32
N GLY A 582 -29.02 -77.99 -17.73
CA GLY A 582 -29.15 -79.17 -16.86
C GLY A 582 -28.12 -79.29 -15.72
N ASP A 583 -27.09 -78.41 -15.69
CA ASP A 583 -26.13 -78.21 -14.58
C ASP A 583 -26.05 -76.70 -14.26
N GLY A 584 -27.18 -76.15 -13.82
CA GLY A 584 -27.56 -74.73 -13.93
C GLY A 584 -26.79 -73.68 -13.11
N VAL A 585 -25.71 -74.02 -12.39
CA VAL A 585 -24.95 -73.05 -11.58
C VAL A 585 -23.54 -72.81 -12.12
N ARG A 586 -22.88 -73.83 -12.69
CA ARG A 586 -21.51 -73.69 -13.22
C ARG A 586 -21.45 -72.91 -14.52
N ASP A 587 -22.48 -73.01 -15.37
CA ASP A 587 -22.54 -72.35 -16.68
C ASP A 587 -22.95 -70.87 -16.61
N PHE A 588 -23.55 -70.40 -15.51
CA PHE A 588 -23.89 -68.98 -15.32
C PHE A 588 -22.68 -68.18 -14.84
N SER A 589 -21.88 -68.76 -13.94
CA SER A 589 -20.66 -68.12 -13.42
C SER A 589 -19.53 -68.05 -14.45
N SER A 590 -19.55 -68.88 -15.49
CA SER A 590 -18.58 -68.81 -16.59
C SER A 590 -18.90 -67.71 -17.61
N VAL A 591 -20.18 -67.35 -17.75
CA VAL A 591 -20.67 -66.34 -18.72
C VAL A 591 -20.66 -64.93 -18.13
N VAL A 592 -20.97 -64.77 -16.84
CA VAL A 592 -21.02 -63.44 -16.21
C VAL A 592 -19.73 -63.12 -15.48
N ARG A 593 -18.95 -62.17 -16.02
CA ARG A 593 -17.67 -61.73 -15.44
C ARG A 593 -17.80 -60.75 -14.27
N PHE A 594 -18.85 -59.93 -14.26
CA PHE A 594 -19.04 -58.88 -13.26
C PHE A 594 -20.41 -59.01 -12.60
N THR A 595 -20.45 -59.11 -11.27
CA THR A 595 -21.70 -58.92 -10.53
C THR A 595 -22.07 -57.43 -10.47
N PRO A 596 -23.34 -57.07 -10.20
CA PRO A 596 -23.71 -55.68 -9.97
C PRO A 596 -22.89 -55.00 -8.86
N GLU A 597 -22.52 -55.75 -7.83
CA GLU A 597 -21.67 -55.30 -6.73
C GLU A 597 -20.23 -55.06 -7.21
N ASP A 598 -19.69 -55.92 -8.07
CA ASP A 598 -18.36 -55.70 -8.69
C ASP A 598 -18.35 -54.41 -9.52
N VAL A 599 -19.39 -54.19 -10.34
CA VAL A 599 -19.50 -52.95 -11.14
C VAL A 599 -19.52 -51.72 -10.23
N GLU A 600 -20.28 -51.76 -9.13
CA GLU A 600 -20.38 -50.66 -8.16
C GLU A 600 -19.03 -50.38 -7.46
N ASN A 601 -18.30 -51.43 -7.08
CA ASN A 601 -16.97 -51.32 -6.48
C ASN A 601 -15.96 -50.69 -7.47
N HIS A 602 -15.89 -51.19 -8.71
CA HIS A 602 -14.99 -50.64 -9.73
C HIS A 602 -15.30 -49.16 -10.02
N LEU A 603 -16.58 -48.77 -10.11
CA LEU A 603 -16.93 -47.37 -10.31
C LEU A 603 -16.51 -46.46 -9.14
N SER A 604 -16.49 -47.00 -7.92
CA SER A 604 -16.09 -46.27 -6.72
C SER A 604 -14.59 -45.95 -6.70
N ASP A 605 -13.76 -46.79 -7.32
CA ASP A 605 -12.31 -46.66 -7.40
C ASP A 605 -11.82 -45.71 -8.51
N LEU A 606 -12.73 -45.20 -9.35
CA LEU A 606 -12.36 -44.30 -10.45
C LEU A 606 -11.72 -42.99 -9.98
N PHE A 607 -10.85 -42.43 -10.83
CA PHE A 607 -10.30 -41.07 -10.70
C PHE A 607 -9.34 -40.80 -9.53
N SER A 608 -8.91 -41.84 -8.82
CA SER A 608 -8.00 -41.73 -7.66
C SER A 608 -6.53 -41.52 -8.03
N GLY A 609 -6.11 -41.85 -9.26
CA GLY A 609 -4.76 -41.60 -9.77
C GLY A 609 -3.65 -42.54 -9.27
N GLU A 610 -3.99 -43.62 -8.56
CA GLU A 610 -3.01 -44.55 -7.94
C GLU A 610 -2.34 -45.54 -8.92
N GLY A 611 -2.55 -45.40 -10.23
CA GLY A 611 -1.97 -46.26 -11.26
C GLY A 611 -0.51 -45.97 -11.68
N ALA A 612 0.20 -45.04 -11.03
CA ALA A 612 1.61 -44.76 -11.32
C ALA A 612 2.42 -44.66 -10.02
N SER A 613 2.86 -45.81 -9.52
CA SER A 613 3.91 -45.87 -8.50
C SER A 613 5.21 -45.33 -9.12
N GLY A 614 5.63 -44.13 -8.72
CA GLY A 614 6.85 -43.49 -9.20
C GLY A 614 6.93 -41.98 -8.96
N SER A 615 7.31 -41.59 -7.73
CA SER A 615 8.02 -40.35 -7.37
C SER A 615 7.52 -39.00 -7.96
N SER A 616 6.79 -38.23 -7.16
CA SER A 616 7.20 -36.87 -6.76
C SER A 616 6.22 -36.33 -5.72
N SER A 617 6.68 -36.27 -4.47
CA SER A 617 5.99 -35.61 -3.37
C SER A 617 6.02 -34.09 -3.55
N TYR A 618 4.99 -33.54 -4.20
CA TYR A 618 4.59 -32.16 -3.95
C TYR A 618 3.47 -32.17 -2.93
N VAL A 619 3.88 -32.06 -1.67
CA VAL A 619 3.01 -31.78 -0.53
C VAL A 619 2.24 -30.50 -0.84
N SER A 620 0.95 -30.63 -1.16
CA SER A 620 0.02 -29.53 -1.11
C SER A 620 -0.32 -29.29 0.36
N SER A 621 0.49 -28.47 1.03
CA SER A 621 0.08 -27.92 2.32
C SER A 621 -1.09 -26.96 2.09
N PRO A 622 -2.17 -27.03 2.88
CA PRO A 622 -3.18 -26.00 2.91
C PRO A 622 -2.55 -24.79 3.61
N LEU A 623 -1.96 -23.87 2.84
CA LEU A 623 -1.64 -22.55 3.36
C LEU A 623 -2.97 -21.84 3.62
N SER A 624 -3.32 -21.88 4.90
CA SER A 624 -4.22 -21.02 5.64
C SER A 624 -4.58 -19.74 4.88
N CYS A 625 -5.87 -19.61 4.62
CA CYS A 625 -6.53 -18.33 4.40
C CYS A 625 -6.33 -17.47 5.65
N LEU A 626 -5.23 -16.72 5.71
CA LEU A 626 -5.14 -15.56 6.57
C LEU A 626 -5.63 -14.38 5.74
N SER A 627 -6.91 -14.08 5.93
CA SER A 627 -7.47 -12.76 5.62
C SER A 627 -6.53 -11.69 6.17
N ARG A 628 -5.96 -10.87 5.28
CA ARG A 628 -5.55 -9.52 5.68
C ARG A 628 -6.84 -8.80 6.05
N GLN A 629 -7.16 -8.80 7.34
CA GLN A 629 -8.11 -7.83 7.87
C GLN A 629 -7.47 -6.46 7.68
N SER A 630 -8.07 -5.67 6.79
CA SER A 630 -7.94 -4.22 6.82
C SER A 630 -8.56 -3.76 8.14
N THR A 631 -7.73 -3.44 9.13
CA THR A 631 -8.13 -2.52 10.19
C THR A 631 -8.00 -1.09 9.65
N PRO A 632 -8.90 -0.18 10.07
CA PRO A 632 -9.10 1.13 9.44
C PRO A 632 -7.87 2.03 9.43
#